data_AF-A0A843W3V7-F1
#
_entry.id   AF-A0A843W3V7-F1
#
_cell.length_a   1.000
_cell.length_b   1.000
_cell.length_c   1.000
_cell.angle_alpha   90.00
_cell.angle_beta   90.00
_cell.angle_gamma   90.00
#
_symmetry.space_group_name_H-M   'P 1'
#
loop_
_entity.id
_entity.type
_entity.pdbx_description
1 polymer ?
#
loop_
_entity_poly.entity_id
_entity_poly.type
_entity_poly.pdbx_seq_one_letter_code
_entity_poly.pdbx_strand_id
1 'polypeptide(L)'
;MVAHGVTFRFTNGIDIDHETGTVYLTDSSTRFQRREFILATSQAGDKTGRLMRYDPATGELRVLLDELSFPNGVALSRDGNFLLVVETIPCRVLQFWLCTPRASQTTSRGAEGVGGASGWRCTPRGASSCSGLPSSRPSSSAPRRSLG
;
A
#
# COMPACT_ATOMS: atom_id res chain seq x y z
N MET A 1 -10.66 10.14 -15.85
CA MET A 1 -10.31 8.75 -15.48
C MET A 1 -11.00 8.41 -14.15
N VAL A 2 -11.17 7.13 -13.83
CA VAL A 2 -11.84 6.64 -12.61
C VAL A 2 -11.09 5.39 -12.14
N ALA A 3 -10.83 5.27 -10.83
CA ALA A 3 -10.26 4.06 -10.21
C ALA A 3 -11.23 3.55 -9.14
N HIS A 4 -11.64 2.27 -9.23
CA HIS A 4 -12.66 1.67 -8.35
C HIS A 4 -13.94 2.51 -8.22
N GLY A 5 -14.43 3.09 -9.31
CA GLY A 5 -15.61 3.96 -9.30
C GLY A 5 -15.39 5.37 -8.75
N VAL A 6 -14.18 5.69 -8.25
CA VAL A 6 -13.84 7.02 -7.70
C VAL A 6 -13.05 7.85 -8.71
N THR A 7 -13.57 9.04 -9.03
CA THR A 7 -12.94 10.03 -9.91
C THR A 7 -11.68 10.62 -9.26
N PHE A 8 -10.64 10.81 -10.07
CA PHE A 8 -9.46 11.56 -9.66
C PHE A 8 -9.81 13.02 -9.41
N ARG A 9 -9.20 13.62 -8.37
CA ARG A 9 -9.34 15.06 -8.12
C ARG A 9 -8.01 15.76 -7.93
N PHE A 10 -7.01 15.07 -7.40
CA PHE A 10 -5.73 15.68 -7.06
C PHE A 10 -4.58 14.71 -7.29
N THR A 11 -4.30 14.37 -8.55
CA THR A 11 -3.06 13.65 -8.88
C THR A 11 -1.84 14.51 -8.54
N ASN A 12 -0.76 13.91 -8.03
CA ASN A 12 0.37 14.70 -7.53
C ASN A 12 1.73 14.11 -7.94
N GLY A 13 2.06 12.92 -7.45
CA GLY A 13 3.28 12.22 -7.79
C GLY A 13 3.06 11.23 -8.94
N ILE A 14 4.09 11.03 -9.74
CA ILE A 14 4.15 10.02 -10.80
C ILE A 14 5.57 9.47 -10.91
N ASP A 15 5.69 8.17 -11.15
CA ASP A 15 6.93 7.53 -11.55
C ASP A 15 6.65 6.38 -12.53
N ILE A 16 7.64 5.97 -13.32
CA ILE A 16 7.50 5.00 -14.40
C ILE A 16 8.55 3.91 -14.26
N ASP A 17 8.11 2.65 -14.30
CA ASP A 17 9.01 1.53 -14.54
C ASP A 17 9.47 1.56 -16.00
N HIS A 18 10.71 1.96 -16.24
CA HIS A 18 11.28 2.07 -17.58
C HIS A 18 11.42 0.74 -18.32
N GLU A 19 11.39 -0.39 -17.62
CA GLU A 19 11.50 -1.71 -18.24
C GLU A 19 10.15 -2.27 -18.64
N THR A 20 9.13 -2.08 -17.79
CA THR A 20 7.77 -2.60 -18.07
C THR A 20 6.83 -1.57 -18.68
N GLY A 21 7.16 -0.29 -18.59
CA GLY A 21 6.27 0.82 -18.94
C GLY A 21 5.15 1.06 -17.91
N THR A 22 5.13 0.32 -16.80
CA THR A 22 4.11 0.49 -15.74
C THR A 22 4.23 1.87 -15.11
N VAL A 23 3.11 2.56 -14.96
CA VAL A 23 3.05 3.90 -14.34
C VAL A 23 2.54 3.78 -12.92
N TYR A 24 3.24 4.39 -11.97
CA TYR A 24 2.82 4.53 -10.59
C TYR A 24 2.46 5.99 -10.31
N LEU A 25 1.35 6.24 -9.64
CA LEU A 25 0.88 7.60 -9.40
C LEU A 25 0.16 7.73 -8.06
N THR A 26 0.17 8.94 -7.51
CA THR A 26 -0.62 9.28 -6.32
C THR A 26 -1.79 10.20 -6.68
N ASP A 27 -2.90 10.02 -5.97
CA ASP A 27 -4.04 10.94 -5.92
C ASP A 27 -4.16 11.40 -4.47
N SER A 28 -3.79 12.65 -4.20
CA SER A 28 -3.63 13.20 -2.85
C SER A 28 -4.96 13.34 -2.11
N SER A 29 -6.07 13.48 -2.84
CA SER A 29 -7.41 13.59 -2.28
C SER A 29 -8.45 13.18 -3.32
N THR A 30 -9.48 12.46 -2.88
CA THR A 30 -10.67 12.19 -3.70
C THR A 30 -11.78 13.23 -3.47
N ARG A 31 -11.57 14.15 -2.52
CA ARG A 31 -12.54 15.16 -2.08
C ARG A 31 -12.20 16.55 -2.64
N PHE A 32 -10.93 16.93 -2.52
CA PHE A 32 -10.44 18.27 -2.85
C PHE A 32 -9.75 18.29 -4.20
N GLN A 33 -9.91 19.39 -4.95
CA GLN A 33 -9.12 19.64 -6.16
C GLN A 33 -7.81 20.36 -5.83
N ARG A 34 -6.87 20.38 -6.78
CA ARG A 34 -5.56 21.03 -6.61
C ARG A 34 -5.64 22.48 -6.14
N ARG A 35 -6.61 23.26 -6.61
CA ARG A 35 -6.82 24.66 -6.18
C ARG A 35 -7.19 24.80 -4.70
N GLU A 36 -7.66 23.72 -4.08
CA GLU A 36 -8.07 23.64 -2.68
C GLU A 36 -6.96 23.05 -1.80
N PHE A 37 -5.70 23.09 -2.26
CA PHE A 37 -4.52 22.53 -1.58
C PHE A 37 -4.43 22.91 -0.09
N ILE A 38 -4.67 24.18 0.23
CA ILE A 38 -4.64 24.65 1.63
C ILE A 38 -5.69 23.90 2.45
N LEU A 39 -6.94 23.80 1.97
CA LEU A 39 -8.01 23.09 2.69
C LEU A 39 -7.70 21.60 2.85
N ALA A 40 -7.15 20.97 1.80
CA ALA A 40 -6.77 19.56 1.82
C ALA A 40 -5.66 19.26 2.85
N THR A 41 -4.76 20.23 3.10
CA THR A 41 -3.60 20.05 3.99
C THR A 41 -3.81 20.60 5.41
N SER A 42 -4.64 21.63 5.61
CA SER A 42 -4.69 22.39 6.86
C SER A 42 -5.89 22.08 7.77
N GLN A 43 -7.01 21.57 7.25
CA GLN A 43 -8.27 21.54 8.03
C GLN A 43 -9.09 20.25 7.95
N ALA A 44 -8.91 19.41 6.93
CA ALA A 44 -9.88 18.35 6.67
C ALA A 44 -9.56 16.98 7.32
N GLY A 45 -8.36 16.80 7.89
CA GLY A 45 -7.90 15.47 8.30
C GLY A 45 -8.02 14.44 7.19
N ASP A 46 -7.88 14.88 5.93
CA ASP A 46 -8.17 14.05 4.77
C ASP A 46 -7.19 12.90 4.68
N LYS A 47 -7.76 11.69 4.64
CA LYS A 47 -7.05 10.43 4.46
C LYS A 47 -7.62 9.66 3.28
N THR A 48 -8.20 10.34 2.30
CA THR A 48 -8.74 9.67 1.10
C THR A 48 -7.72 9.50 -0.01
N GLY A 49 -6.44 9.78 0.26
CA GLY A 49 -5.38 9.66 -0.72
C GLY A 49 -5.08 8.22 -1.11
N ARG A 50 -4.59 8.03 -2.34
CA ARG A 50 -4.36 6.70 -2.93
C ARG A 50 -3.04 6.64 -3.68
N LEU A 51 -2.37 5.49 -3.58
CA LEU A 51 -1.32 5.03 -4.49
C LEU A 51 -1.93 4.09 -5.53
N MET A 52 -1.61 4.30 -6.80
CA MET A 52 -2.18 3.53 -7.89
C MET A 52 -1.11 3.07 -8.87
N ARG A 53 -1.46 2.01 -9.61
CA ARG A 53 -0.70 1.45 -10.73
C ARG A 53 -1.55 1.53 -11.99
N TYR A 54 -0.99 2.04 -13.06
CA TYR A 54 -1.57 2.02 -14.39
C TYR A 54 -0.67 1.21 -15.33
N ASP A 55 -1.26 0.26 -16.03
CA ASP A 55 -0.60 -0.52 -17.07
C ASP A 55 -1.03 0.03 -18.45
N PRO A 56 -0.14 0.72 -19.19
CA PRO A 56 -0.49 1.28 -20.49
C PRO A 56 -0.81 0.23 -21.56
N ALA A 57 -0.30 -1.00 -21.43
CA ALA A 57 -0.52 -2.05 -22.42
C ALA A 57 -1.94 -2.63 -22.33
N THR A 58 -2.48 -2.74 -21.12
CA THR A 58 -3.84 -3.24 -20.88
C THR A 58 -4.85 -2.12 -20.66
N GLY A 59 -4.40 -0.90 -20.40
CA GLY A 59 -5.23 0.22 -19.96
C GLY A 59 -5.76 0.06 -18.53
N GLU A 60 -5.24 -0.92 -17.78
CA GLU A 60 -5.75 -1.25 -16.46
C GLU A 60 -5.20 -0.30 -15.39
N LEU A 61 -6.09 0.22 -14.56
CA LEU A 61 -5.77 1.06 -13.42
C LEU A 61 -6.20 0.37 -12.12
N ARG A 62 -5.26 0.14 -11.20
CA ARG A 62 -5.48 -0.49 -9.90
C ARG A 62 -5.03 0.40 -8.74
N VAL A 63 -5.76 0.36 -7.63
CA VAL A 63 -5.30 0.94 -6.36
C VAL A 63 -4.40 -0.07 -5.66
N LEU A 64 -3.21 0.37 -5.26
CA LEU A 64 -2.23 -0.45 -4.54
C LEU A 64 -2.31 -0.24 -3.02
N LEU A 65 -2.53 1.02 -2.61
CA LEU A 65 -2.68 1.43 -1.22
C LEU A 65 -3.63 2.62 -1.17
N ASP A 66 -4.54 2.63 -0.21
CA ASP A 66 -5.49 3.70 0.06
C ASP A 66 -5.35 4.19 1.50
N GLU A 67 -6.29 5.04 1.92
CA GLU A 67 -6.33 5.65 3.25
C GLU A 67 -5.10 6.51 3.59
N LEU A 68 -4.44 7.07 2.57
CA LEU A 68 -3.23 7.88 2.72
C LEU A 68 -3.55 9.34 3.04
N SER A 69 -2.77 9.92 3.92
CA SER A 69 -2.87 11.32 4.34
C SER A 69 -2.01 12.21 3.44
N PHE A 70 -2.66 12.70 2.38
CA PHE A 70 -2.06 13.58 1.37
C PHE A 70 -0.76 13.02 0.76
N PRO A 71 -0.83 11.88 0.03
CA PRO A 71 0.31 11.32 -0.67
C PRO A 71 0.73 12.24 -1.81
N ASN A 72 1.94 12.78 -1.72
CA ASN A 72 2.42 13.86 -2.58
C ASN A 72 3.43 13.36 -3.61
N GLY A 73 4.33 12.46 -3.20
CA GLY A 73 5.33 11.87 -4.06
C GLY A 73 5.25 10.35 -4.09
N VAL A 74 5.66 9.77 -5.22
CA VAL A 74 5.95 8.34 -5.38
C VAL A 74 7.27 8.18 -6.12
N ALA A 75 8.07 7.20 -5.74
CA ALA A 75 9.30 6.83 -6.45
C ALA A 75 9.48 5.30 -6.45
N LEU A 76 9.82 4.73 -7.59
CA LEU A 76 10.15 3.33 -7.79
C LEU A 76 11.62 3.09 -7.46
N SER A 77 11.89 2.00 -6.75
CA SER A 77 13.26 1.56 -6.52
C SER A 77 13.92 1.20 -7.85
N ARG A 78 15.24 1.40 -7.96
CA ARG A 78 15.99 1.12 -9.21
C ARG A 78 15.78 -0.31 -9.73
N ASP A 79 15.60 -1.26 -8.82
CA ASP A 79 15.39 -2.69 -9.11
C ASP A 79 13.90 -3.07 -9.31
N GLY A 80 12.97 -2.13 -9.18
CA GLY A 80 11.53 -2.36 -9.38
C GLY A 80 10.87 -3.22 -8.30
N ASN A 81 11.47 -3.28 -7.10
CA ASN A 81 11.04 -4.17 -6.02
C ASN A 81 10.16 -3.48 -4.97
N PHE A 82 10.27 -2.17 -4.83
CA PHE A 82 9.41 -1.39 -3.92
C PHE A 82 9.18 0.03 -4.42
N LEU A 83 8.15 0.67 -3.87
CA LEU A 83 7.83 2.07 -4.05
C LEU A 83 8.07 2.81 -2.73
N LEU A 84 8.61 4.03 -2.80
CA LEU A 84 8.56 5.00 -1.72
C LEU A 84 7.39 5.95 -1.96
N VAL A 85 6.60 6.22 -0.92
CA VAL A 85 5.46 7.14 -0.98
C VAL A 85 5.59 8.17 0.12
N VAL A 86 5.47 9.45 -0.22
CA VAL A 86 5.60 10.56 0.74
C VAL A 86 4.22 11.03 1.17
N GLU A 87 3.90 10.89 2.46
CA GLU A 87 2.71 11.50 3.07
C GLU A 87 3.06 12.84 3.70
N THR A 88 2.40 13.91 3.21
CA THR A 88 2.78 15.28 3.58
C THR A 88 2.30 15.65 4.98
N ILE A 89 1.08 15.29 5.35
CA ILE A 89 0.48 15.69 6.63
C ILE A 89 1.19 15.04 7.84
N PRO A 90 1.40 13.71 7.87
CA PRO A 90 2.15 13.06 8.96
C PRO A 90 3.68 13.17 8.81
N CYS A 91 4.19 13.86 7.79
CA CYS A 91 5.61 14.00 7.50
C CYS A 91 6.38 12.66 7.52
N ARG A 92 5.89 11.65 6.81
CA ARG A 92 6.52 10.32 6.76
C ARG A 92 6.66 9.79 5.35
N VAL A 93 7.62 8.88 5.19
CA VAL A 93 7.84 8.11 3.97
C VAL A 93 7.42 6.67 4.23
N LEU A 94 6.54 6.13 3.39
CA LEU A 94 6.14 4.74 3.40
C LEU A 94 6.93 3.97 2.34
N GLN A 95 7.27 2.72 2.66
CA GLN A 95 7.84 1.78 1.70
C GLN A 95 6.81 0.69 1.38
N PHE A 96 6.44 0.55 0.11
CA PHE A 96 5.47 -0.42 -0.38
C PHE A 96 6.17 -1.44 -1.28
N TRP A 97 6.21 -2.70 -0.84
CA TRP A 97 6.84 -3.78 -1.60
C TRP A 97 5.95 -4.23 -2.76
N LEU A 98 6.54 -4.32 -3.94
CA LEU A 98 5.87 -4.84 -5.13
C LEU A 98 6.12 -6.34 -5.24
N CYS A 99 5.07 -7.15 -5.37
CA CYS A 99 5.24 -8.57 -5.67
C CYS A 99 5.51 -8.77 -7.17
N THR A 100 6.70 -8.33 -7.62
CA THR A 100 7.20 -8.60 -8.97
C THR A 100 8.00 -9.92 -8.98
N PRO A 101 8.16 -10.57 -10.15
CA PRO A 101 9.09 -11.69 -10.29
C PRO A 101 10.54 -11.35 -9.91
N ARG A 102 10.89 -10.05 -9.88
CA ARG A 102 12.20 -9.54 -9.45
C ARG A 102 12.31 -9.49 -7.94
N ALA A 103 11.24 -9.10 -7.25
CA ALA A 103 11.22 -9.06 -5.79
C ALA A 103 11.44 -10.45 -5.17
N SER A 104 10.96 -11.51 -5.83
CA SER A 104 11.24 -12.89 -5.42
C SER A 104 12.72 -13.31 -5.60
N GLN A 105 13.48 -12.69 -6.51
CA GLN A 105 14.90 -13.00 -6.72
C GLN A 105 15.79 -12.30 -5.68
N THR A 106 15.42 -11.10 -5.25
CA THR A 106 16.18 -10.32 -4.25
C THR A 106 16.02 -10.86 -2.82
N THR A 107 14.94 -11.59 -2.52
CA THR A 107 14.64 -12.09 -1.16
C THR A 107 15.65 -13.15 -0.62
N SER A 108 16.66 -13.56 -1.39
CA SER A 108 17.74 -14.42 -0.89
C SER A 108 18.79 -13.71 -0.02
N ARG A 109 18.73 -12.37 0.12
CA ARG A 109 19.73 -11.61 0.88
C ARG A 109 19.11 -10.56 1.80
N GLY A 110 18.56 -11.05 2.93
CA GLY A 110 18.32 -10.28 4.15
C GLY A 110 17.23 -9.21 4.09
N ALA A 111 16.01 -9.57 4.53
CA ALA A 111 15.00 -8.60 4.91
C ALA A 111 14.22 -9.11 6.15
N GLU A 112 14.81 -8.95 7.33
CA GLU A 112 14.05 -8.81 8.57
C GLU A 112 13.71 -7.32 8.73
N GLY A 113 12.42 -6.96 8.77
CA GLY A 113 12.02 -5.57 8.91
C GLY A 113 10.51 -5.34 8.89
N VAL A 114 9.94 -5.37 10.11
CA VAL A 114 8.76 -4.65 10.62
C VAL A 114 7.49 -4.61 9.75
N GLY A 115 6.49 -5.37 10.20
CA GLY A 115 5.14 -5.39 9.64
C GLY A 115 4.43 -4.03 9.72
N GLY A 116 4.01 -3.55 8.55
CA GLY A 116 2.94 -2.58 8.40
C GLY A 116 1.62 -3.30 8.11
N ALA A 117 0.55 -2.91 8.79
CA ALA A 117 -0.78 -3.50 8.70
C ALA A 117 -1.40 -3.30 7.30
N SER A 118 -1.42 -4.35 6.49
CA SER A 118 -2.43 -4.66 5.47
C SER A 118 -1.97 -5.89 4.69
N GLY A 119 -2.26 -7.10 5.19
CA GLY A 119 -2.48 -8.36 4.46
C GLY A 119 -1.58 -8.87 3.31
N TRP A 120 -0.62 -8.13 2.77
CA TRP A 120 0.12 -8.47 1.56
C TRP A 120 1.57 -8.79 1.92
N ARG A 121 1.78 -10.04 2.35
CA ARG A 121 3.12 -10.61 2.42
C ARG A 121 3.41 -11.18 1.02
N CYS A 122 4.45 -10.72 0.33
CA CYS A 122 4.91 -11.42 -0.87
C CYS A 122 5.45 -12.79 -0.42
N THR A 123 4.61 -13.82 -0.47
CA THR A 123 5.04 -15.20 -0.32
C THR A 123 5.68 -15.62 -1.63
N PRO A 124 6.94 -16.10 -1.63
CA PRO A 124 7.49 -16.81 -2.79
C PRO A 124 6.51 -17.92 -3.16
N ARG A 125 6.19 -18.07 -4.45
CA ARG A 125 5.32 -19.15 -4.92
C ARG A 125 5.90 -20.50 -4.45
N GLY A 126 5.23 -21.12 -3.49
CA GLY A 126 5.64 -22.41 -2.94
C GLY A 126 5.09 -22.73 -1.54
N ALA A 127 3.81 -22.46 -1.25
CA ALA A 127 3.05 -23.22 -0.26
C ALA A 127 1.57 -22.76 -0.26
N SER A 128 0.69 -23.69 -0.60
CA SER A 128 -0.75 -23.63 -0.47
C SER A 128 -1.21 -23.58 1.00
N SER A 129 -2.05 -22.62 1.37
CA SER A 129 -3.38 -22.87 1.96
C SER A 129 -4.12 -21.56 2.29
N CYS A 130 -5.39 -21.50 1.89
CA CYS A 130 -6.35 -20.49 2.32
C CYS A 130 -7.12 -21.03 3.53
N SER A 131 -7.37 -20.22 4.55
CA SER A 131 -8.57 -20.36 5.39
C SER A 131 -8.89 -19.04 6.10
N GLY A 132 -10.17 -18.65 6.03
CA GLY A 132 -10.75 -17.49 6.71
C GLY A 132 -11.16 -17.81 8.15
N LEU A 133 -11.22 -16.72 8.93
CA LEU A 133 -11.67 -16.52 10.32
C LEU A 133 -13.01 -17.23 10.69
N PRO A 134 -13.34 -17.51 11.98
CA PRO A 134 -13.39 -16.48 13.03
C PRO A 134 -12.99 -16.83 14.48
N SER A 135 -12.93 -15.75 15.24
CA SER A 135 -12.60 -15.53 16.65
C SER A 135 -13.19 -16.47 17.70
N SER A 136 -12.36 -16.85 18.68
CA SER A 136 -12.77 -16.96 20.09
C SER A 136 -11.54 -16.94 21.02
N ARG A 137 -11.50 -15.99 21.95
CA ARG A 137 -10.53 -15.90 23.06
C ARG A 137 -10.55 -17.17 23.92
N PRO A 138 -9.46 -17.47 24.64
CA PRO A 138 -9.56 -18.07 25.96
C PRO A 138 -8.95 -17.19 27.05
N SER A 139 -9.73 -16.98 28.11
CA SER A 139 -9.30 -16.52 29.43
C SER A 139 -8.50 -17.61 30.15
N SER A 140 -7.43 -17.24 30.83
CA SER A 140 -6.60 -18.13 31.64
C SER A 140 -7.10 -18.26 33.10
N SER A 141 -7.32 -19.48 33.60
CA SER A 141 -6.83 -19.94 34.92
C SER A 141 -7.06 -21.46 35.12
N ALA A 142 -6.15 -22.06 35.89
CA ALA A 142 -5.67 -23.45 35.87
C ALA A 142 -6.55 -24.53 36.55
N PRO A 143 -6.26 -25.84 36.33
CA PRO A 143 -6.98 -26.94 36.98
C PRO A 143 -6.48 -27.28 38.40
N ARG A 144 -7.40 -27.61 39.31
CA ARG A 144 -7.13 -28.32 40.56
C ARG A 144 -6.89 -29.80 40.28
N ARG A 145 -5.81 -30.35 40.87
CA ARG A 145 -5.52 -31.79 40.95
C ARG A 145 -6.61 -32.54 41.72
N SER A 146 -6.98 -33.70 41.21
CA SER A 146 -7.73 -34.76 41.90
C SER A 146 -6.79 -35.84 42.45
N LEU A 147 -7.07 -36.38 43.63
CA LEU A 147 -7.37 -37.81 43.88
C LEU A 147 -7.08 -38.20 45.34
N GLY A 148 -8.06 -38.89 45.90
CA GLY A 148 -8.22 -39.38 47.26
C GLY A 148 -9.69 -39.70 47.45
#